data_AF-A0A0Z8Q7J0-F1
#
_entry.id   AF-A0A0Z8Q7J0-F1
#
_cell.length_a   1.000
_cell.length_b   1.000
_cell.length_c   1.000
_cell.angle_alpha   90.00
_cell.angle_beta   90.00
_cell.angle_gamma   90.00
#
_symmetry.space_group_name_H-M   'P 1'
#
loop_
_entity.id
_entity.type
_entity.pdbx_description
1 polymer ?
#
loop_
_entity_poly.entity_id
_entity_poly.type
_entity_poly.pdbx_seq_one_letter_code
_entity_poly.pdbx_strand_id
1 'polypeptide(L)'
;MRYGGPEFAGHLFDQPTFDQAIQEFLRKKAELANYFEDRTEDIFDYIPPQKTNQIFKPKKLVQKMVDELEKENPGIFDDSSKTFIDLYMKSGLYITELVKRLYNSQGLQAVFPERHDRLKHILEEQDYGFAPTAIIHKIALEFIFGTLPDTISRKNFLQVDTVPYTKDGRMQELIDKSFG
;
A
#
# COMPACT_ATOMS: atom_id res chain seq x y z
N MET A 1 -29.97 2.73 -6.48
CA MET A 1 -29.59 1.37 -6.88
C MET A 1 -29.11 0.64 -5.64
N ARG A 2 -29.94 -0.28 -5.16
CA ARG A 2 -29.72 -1.10 -3.96
C ARG A 2 -28.58 -2.07 -4.27
N TYR A 3 -27.64 -2.22 -3.34
CA TYR A 3 -26.74 -3.36 -3.31
C TYR A 3 -27.60 -4.58 -2.97
N GLY A 4 -27.71 -5.51 -3.90
CA GLY A 4 -28.62 -6.66 -3.84
C GLY A 4 -29.24 -6.88 -5.20
N GLY A 5 -28.62 -7.75 -6.00
CA GLY A 5 -29.26 -8.27 -7.20
C GLY A 5 -30.59 -8.98 -6.86
N PRO A 6 -31.39 -9.35 -7.87
CA PRO A 6 -32.74 -9.89 -7.69
C PRO A 6 -32.87 -11.16 -6.83
N GLU A 7 -31.77 -11.77 -6.36
CA GLU A 7 -31.74 -13.02 -5.60
C GLU A 7 -31.25 -12.90 -4.14
N PHE A 8 -31.01 -11.70 -3.61
CA PHE A 8 -30.52 -11.59 -2.23
C PHE A 8 -31.67 -11.75 -1.21
N ALA A 9 -31.83 -12.97 -0.67
CA ALA A 9 -32.91 -13.35 0.24
C ALA A 9 -32.83 -12.75 1.67
N GLY A 10 -31.82 -11.94 1.99
CA GLY A 10 -31.76 -11.20 3.26
C GLY A 10 -31.03 -11.88 4.43
N HIS A 11 -30.28 -12.95 4.18
CA HIS A 11 -29.66 -13.82 5.21
C HIS A 11 -28.14 -13.61 5.41
N LEU A 12 -27.57 -12.49 4.95
CA LEU A 12 -26.10 -12.28 5.03
C LEU A 12 -25.55 -12.28 6.46
N PHE A 13 -26.36 -11.86 7.43
CA PHE A 13 -25.96 -11.83 8.84
C PHE A 13 -26.46 -13.04 9.63
N ASP A 14 -27.05 -14.04 8.97
CA ASP A 14 -27.35 -15.30 9.62
C ASP A 14 -26.03 -15.97 9.96
N GLN A 15 -25.90 -16.42 11.22
CA GLN A 15 -24.62 -16.86 11.78
C GLN A 15 -23.85 -17.83 10.86
N PRO A 16 -24.44 -18.91 10.30
CA PRO A 16 -23.69 -19.82 9.43
C PRO A 16 -23.18 -19.15 8.16
N THR A 17 -24.00 -18.30 7.53
CA THR A 17 -23.65 -17.58 6.30
C THR A 17 -22.59 -16.53 6.55
N PHE A 18 -22.72 -15.77 7.63
CA PHE A 18 -21.77 -14.75 8.02
C PHE A 18 -20.41 -15.37 8.37
N ASP A 19 -20.40 -16.41 9.21
CA ASP A 19 -19.18 -17.10 9.61
C ASP A 19 -18.44 -17.67 8.39
N GLN A 20 -19.16 -18.33 7.46
CA GLN A 20 -18.58 -18.83 6.22
C GLN A 20 -17.99 -17.71 5.35
N ALA A 21 -18.69 -16.58 5.21
CA ALA A 21 -18.20 -15.44 4.44
C ALA A 21 -16.91 -14.85 5.05
N ILE A 22 -16.82 -14.78 6.38
CA ILE A 22 -15.59 -14.34 7.08
C ILE A 22 -14.45 -15.34 6.86
N GLN A 23 -14.70 -16.65 6.95
CA GLN A 23 -13.67 -17.65 6.69
C GLN A 23 -13.16 -17.60 5.24
N GLU A 24 -14.05 -17.44 4.25
CA GLU A 24 -13.63 -17.27 2.86
C GLU A 24 -12.84 -15.98 2.62
N PHE A 25 -13.23 -14.89 3.28
CA PHE A 25 -12.45 -13.65 3.25
C PHE A 25 -11.04 -13.86 3.81
N LEU A 26 -10.90 -14.50 4.98
CA LEU A 26 -9.60 -14.77 5.59
C LEU A 26 -8.74 -15.69 4.71
N ARG A 27 -9.36 -16.71 4.10
CA ARG A 27 -8.70 -17.61 3.16
C ARG A 27 -8.18 -16.85 1.94
N LYS A 28 -9.01 -16.02 1.30
CA LYS A 28 -8.61 -15.22 0.13
C LYS A 28 -7.57 -14.17 0.48
N LYS A 29 -7.68 -13.54 1.65
CA LYS A 29 -6.66 -12.62 2.16
C LYS A 29 -5.30 -13.32 2.28
N ALA A 30 -5.25 -14.54 2.80
CA ALA A 30 -4.02 -15.32 2.89
C ALA A 30 -3.52 -15.81 1.51
N GLU A 31 -4.43 -16.18 0.62
CA GLU A 31 -4.11 -16.62 -0.75
C GLU A 31 -3.49 -15.50 -1.61
N LEU A 32 -3.94 -14.26 -1.42
CA LEU A 32 -3.56 -13.07 -2.20
C LEU A 32 -2.58 -12.15 -1.45
N ALA A 33 -2.05 -12.60 -0.32
CA ALA A 33 -1.27 -11.80 0.61
C ALA A 33 0.14 -11.45 0.10
N ASN A 34 0.68 -12.24 -0.82
CA ASN A 34 1.99 -12.01 -1.40
C ASN A 34 1.89 -11.09 -2.63
N TYR A 35 1.99 -9.77 -2.41
CA TYR A 35 1.92 -8.78 -3.48
C TYR A 35 3.23 -8.63 -4.30
N PHE A 36 4.31 -9.33 -3.93
CA PHE A 36 5.54 -9.36 -4.74
C PHE A 36 5.39 -10.22 -5.99
N GLU A 37 4.48 -11.19 -5.97
CA GLU A 37 4.18 -12.06 -7.10
C GLU A 37 3.29 -11.33 -8.12
N ASP A 38 3.58 -11.54 -9.40
CA ASP A 38 2.74 -11.02 -10.47
C ASP A 38 1.52 -11.92 -10.64
N ARG A 39 0.42 -11.53 -9.99
CA ARG A 39 -0.85 -12.25 -10.00
C ARG A 39 -1.88 -11.51 -10.84
N THR A 40 -2.71 -12.28 -11.54
CA THR A 40 -3.83 -11.76 -12.34
C THR A 40 -4.99 -11.26 -11.48
N GLU A 41 -5.11 -11.74 -10.25
CA GLU A 41 -6.17 -11.43 -9.28
C GLU A 41 -5.57 -10.62 -8.12
N ASP A 42 -6.24 -9.52 -7.74
CA ASP A 42 -5.86 -8.64 -6.64
C ASP A 42 -6.99 -8.51 -5.62
N ILE A 43 -6.67 -8.37 -4.33
CA ILE A 43 -7.69 -8.19 -3.29
C ILE A 43 -8.53 -6.91 -3.51
N PHE A 44 -7.98 -5.89 -4.16
CA PHE A 44 -8.73 -4.68 -4.54
C PHE A 44 -9.76 -4.92 -5.64
N ASP A 45 -9.65 -5.98 -6.44
CA ASP A 45 -10.66 -6.31 -7.45
C ASP A 45 -12.01 -6.66 -6.81
N TYR A 46 -11.99 -7.04 -5.53
CA TYR A 46 -13.18 -7.33 -4.72
C TYR A 46 -13.79 -6.09 -4.07
N ILE A 47 -13.13 -4.92 -4.14
CA ILE A 47 -13.69 -3.67 -3.58
C ILE A 47 -14.57 -3.02 -4.65
N PRO A 48 -15.90 -2.97 -4.45
CA PRO A 48 -16.78 -2.39 -5.44
C PRO A 48 -16.49 -0.89 -5.60
N PRO A 49 -16.66 -0.32 -6.81
CA PRO A 49 -16.50 1.11 -7.05
C PRO A 49 -17.32 1.92 -6.04
N GLN A 50 -16.63 2.75 -5.25
CA GLN A 50 -17.27 3.59 -4.24
C GLN A 50 -17.82 4.86 -4.89
N LYS A 51 -19.01 5.31 -4.47
CA LYS A 51 -19.62 6.57 -4.94
C LYS A 51 -19.02 7.84 -4.33
N THR A 52 -18.06 7.68 -3.42
CA THR A 52 -17.39 8.76 -2.70
C THR A 52 -15.98 8.95 -3.26
N ASN A 53 -15.32 10.07 -2.90
CA ASN A 53 -13.91 10.33 -3.26
C ASN A 53 -12.91 9.33 -2.61
N GLN A 54 -13.40 8.29 -1.92
CA GLN A 54 -12.64 7.14 -1.44
C GLN A 54 -12.37 6.14 -2.57
N ILE A 55 -12.08 6.65 -3.77
CA ILE A 55 -11.64 5.85 -4.90
C ILE A 55 -10.17 5.49 -4.65
N PHE A 56 -9.90 4.19 -4.58
CA PHE A 56 -8.54 3.66 -4.67
C PHE A 56 -8.05 3.79 -6.10
N LYS A 57 -6.80 4.23 -6.29
CA LYS A 57 -6.21 4.33 -7.62
C LYS A 57 -6.19 2.92 -8.24
N PRO A 58 -6.65 2.73 -9.50
CA PRO A 58 -6.54 1.44 -10.16
C PRO A 58 -5.06 1.00 -10.25
N LYS A 59 -4.77 -0.28 -10.03
CA LYS A 59 -3.41 -0.84 -10.07
C LYS A 59 -2.63 -0.47 -11.33
N LYS A 60 -3.27 -0.55 -12.50
CA LYS A 60 -2.66 -0.16 -13.79
C LYS A 60 -2.20 1.30 -13.82
N LEU A 61 -2.93 2.20 -13.16
CA LEU A 61 -2.53 3.61 -13.08
C LEU A 61 -1.33 3.77 -12.14
N VAL A 62 -1.31 3.05 -11.02
CA VAL A 62 -0.20 3.05 -10.06
C VAL A 62 1.09 2.54 -10.72
N GLN A 63 1.03 1.42 -11.45
CA GLN A 63 2.15 0.88 -12.23
C GLN A 63 2.65 1.91 -13.24
N LYS A 64 1.74 2.55 -14.00
CA LYS A 64 2.12 3.61 -14.93
C LYS A 64 2.82 4.79 -14.24
N MET A 65 2.37 5.20 -13.06
CA MET A 65 3.02 6.27 -12.29
C MET A 65 4.47 5.91 -11.92
N VAL A 66 4.71 4.68 -11.47
CA VAL A 66 6.05 4.18 -11.13
C VAL A 66 6.93 4.04 -12.38
N ASP A 67 6.36 3.58 -13.50
CA ASP A 67 7.06 3.52 -14.79
C ASP A 67 7.48 4.91 -15.29
N GLU A 68 6.61 5.92 -15.18
CA GLU A 68 6.96 7.28 -15.59
C GLU A 68 8.01 7.90 -14.66
N LEU A 69 7.97 7.62 -13.36
CA LEU A 69 9.00 8.04 -12.41
C LEU A 69 10.40 7.54 -12.82
N GLU A 70 10.52 6.27 -13.24
CA GLU A 70 11.77 5.70 -13.74
C GLU A 70 12.21 6.29 -15.08
N LYS A 71 11.26 6.56 -15.98
CA LYS A 71 11.58 7.20 -17.27
C LYS A 71 12.15 8.61 -17.08
N GLU A 72 11.60 9.36 -16.14
CA GLU A 72 12.09 10.69 -15.79
C GLU A 72 13.41 10.64 -15.00
N ASN A 73 13.65 9.56 -14.25
CA ASN A 73 14.83 9.36 -13.42
C ASN A 73 15.43 7.96 -13.64
N PRO A 74 16.15 7.73 -14.76
CA PRO A 74 16.67 6.42 -15.08
C PRO A 74 17.55 5.85 -13.96
N GLY A 75 17.28 4.61 -13.54
CA GLY A 75 18.03 3.93 -12.48
C GLY A 75 17.69 4.37 -11.06
N ILE A 76 16.66 5.21 -10.84
CA ILE A 76 16.30 5.69 -9.49
C ILE A 76 15.98 4.54 -8.51
N PHE A 77 15.51 3.41 -9.00
CA PHE A 77 15.18 2.23 -8.18
C PHE A 77 16.36 1.31 -7.91
N ASP A 78 17.50 1.47 -8.60
CA ASP A 78 18.72 0.70 -8.35
C ASP A 78 19.62 1.35 -7.28
N ASP A 79 19.31 2.57 -6.84
CA ASP A 79 20.07 3.33 -5.86
C ASP A 79 19.48 3.18 -4.45
N SER A 80 20.21 2.50 -3.56
CA SER A 80 19.79 2.24 -2.18
C SER A 80 19.76 3.47 -1.27
N SER A 81 20.29 4.61 -1.73
CA SER A 81 20.27 5.88 -1.00
C SER A 81 19.06 6.75 -1.31
N LYS A 82 18.27 6.40 -2.34
CA LYS A 82 17.07 7.16 -2.71
C LYS A 82 15.90 6.81 -1.81
N THR A 83 15.14 7.84 -1.44
CA THR A 83 13.94 7.75 -0.62
C THR A 83 12.70 8.18 -1.41
N PHE A 84 11.56 7.55 -1.12
CA PHE A 84 10.27 7.78 -1.76
C PHE A 84 9.21 8.03 -0.69
N ILE A 85 8.24 8.90 -1.00
CA ILE A 85 7.19 9.23 -0.06
C ILE A 85 5.82 9.35 -0.72
N ASP A 86 4.81 8.70 -0.15
CA ASP A 86 3.41 9.00 -0.43
C ASP A 86 2.86 9.99 0.60
N LEU A 87 2.72 11.25 0.17
CA LEU A 87 2.27 12.35 1.03
C LEU A 87 0.80 12.26 1.45
N TYR A 88 0.01 11.36 0.85
CA TYR A 88 -1.41 11.20 1.18
C TYR A 88 -1.87 9.78 0.86
N MET A 89 -1.36 8.81 1.62
CA MET A 89 -1.70 7.41 1.49
C MET A 89 -3.20 7.18 1.72
N LYS A 90 -3.76 6.29 0.89
CA LYS A 90 -5.06 5.65 1.12
C LYS A 90 -4.88 4.19 1.50
N SER A 91 -4.85 3.30 0.52
CA SER A 91 -4.70 1.86 0.75
C SER A 91 -3.27 1.40 0.93
N GLY A 92 -2.26 2.23 0.65
CA GLY A 92 -0.86 1.79 0.56
C GLY A 92 -0.47 1.19 -0.79
N LEU A 93 -1.37 1.15 -1.79
CA LEU A 93 -1.10 0.53 -3.09
C LEU A 93 0.08 1.15 -3.86
N TYR A 94 0.28 2.47 -3.75
CA TYR A 94 1.43 3.13 -4.38
C TYR A 94 2.75 2.73 -3.71
N ILE A 95 2.78 2.70 -2.37
CA ILE A 95 3.93 2.20 -1.61
C ILE A 95 4.25 0.76 -1.99
N THR A 96 3.27 -0.14 -2.03
CA THR A 96 3.57 -1.54 -2.39
C THR A 96 4.13 -1.71 -3.79
N GLU A 97 3.75 -0.84 -4.74
CA GLU A 97 4.32 -0.87 -6.09
C GLU A 97 5.77 -0.35 -6.09
N LEU A 98 6.09 0.68 -5.30
CA LEU A 98 7.47 1.13 -5.07
C LEU A 98 8.31 0.02 -4.42
N VAL A 99 7.80 -0.58 -3.33
CA VAL A 99 8.44 -1.73 -2.66
C VAL A 99 8.70 -2.86 -3.66
N LYS A 100 7.72 -3.21 -4.51
CA LYS A 100 7.88 -4.26 -5.53
C LYS A 100 8.96 -3.91 -6.55
N ARG A 101 9.04 -2.66 -7.01
CA ARG A 101 10.05 -2.21 -7.97
C ARG A 101 11.45 -2.23 -7.35
N LEU A 102 11.61 -1.66 -6.15
CA LEU A 102 12.86 -1.64 -5.40
C LEU A 102 13.35 -3.07 -5.08
N TYR A 103 12.46 -3.92 -4.58
CA TYR A 103 12.78 -5.29 -4.17
C TYR A 103 13.27 -6.17 -5.33
N ASN A 104 12.77 -5.90 -6.54
CA ASN A 104 13.14 -6.63 -7.77
C ASN A 104 14.25 -5.95 -8.60
N SER A 105 14.70 -4.76 -8.20
CA SER A 105 15.79 -4.04 -8.90
C SER A 105 17.11 -4.81 -8.81
N GLN A 106 17.93 -4.73 -9.85
CA GLN A 106 19.21 -5.43 -9.89
C GLN A 106 20.23 -4.76 -8.95
N GLY A 107 20.18 -3.44 -8.84
CA GLY A 107 21.02 -2.67 -7.93
C GLY A 107 20.81 -3.07 -6.47
N LEU A 108 19.56 -3.09 -5.99
CA LEU A 108 19.31 -3.47 -4.59
C LEU A 108 19.50 -4.96 -4.36
N GLN A 109 19.29 -5.84 -5.35
CA GLN A 109 19.65 -7.26 -5.22
C GLN A 109 21.16 -7.46 -5.06
N ALA A 110 21.98 -6.65 -5.73
CA ALA A 110 23.43 -6.71 -5.58
C ALA A 110 23.90 -6.16 -4.22
N VAL A 111 23.31 -5.06 -3.74
CA VAL A 111 23.66 -4.45 -2.45
C VAL A 111 23.13 -5.26 -1.26
N PHE A 112 21.91 -5.78 -1.37
CA PHE A 112 21.23 -6.59 -0.35
C PHE A 112 20.80 -7.93 -0.96
N PRO A 113 21.70 -8.93 -1.05
CA PRO A 113 21.36 -10.24 -1.61
C PRO A 113 20.26 -10.96 -0.82
N GLU A 114 20.31 -10.85 0.51
CA GLU A 114 19.33 -11.45 1.41
C GLU A 114 17.96 -10.76 1.30
N ARG A 115 16.93 -11.56 1.02
CA ARG A 115 15.57 -11.06 0.75
C ARG A 115 14.98 -10.29 1.92
N HIS A 116 15.19 -10.78 3.13
CA HIS A 116 14.68 -10.14 4.35
C HIS A 116 15.35 -8.78 4.58
N ASP A 117 16.67 -8.72 4.49
CA ASP A 117 17.45 -7.49 4.70
C ASP A 117 17.10 -6.44 3.65
N ARG A 118 16.95 -6.85 2.38
CA ARG A 118 16.51 -5.96 1.30
C ARG A 118 15.14 -5.36 1.58
N LEU A 119 14.16 -6.18 1.96
CA LEU A 119 12.82 -5.69 2.28
C LEU A 119 12.81 -4.78 3.51
N LYS A 120 13.59 -5.13 4.53
CA LYS A 120 13.76 -4.32 5.74
C LYS A 120 14.35 -2.96 5.41
N HIS A 121 15.41 -2.91 4.59
CA HIS A 121 16.02 -1.65 4.13
C HIS A 121 15.02 -0.78 3.36
N ILE A 122 14.29 -1.37 2.40
CA ILE A 122 13.29 -0.65 1.63
C ILE A 122 12.25 0.01 2.54
N LEU A 123 11.65 -0.74 3.47
CA LEU A 123 10.56 -0.25 4.31
C LEU A 123 11.01 0.65 5.47
N GLU A 124 12.25 0.52 5.94
CA GLU A 124 12.76 1.29 7.09
C GLU A 124 13.60 2.50 6.70
N GLU A 125 14.16 2.53 5.50
CA GLU A 125 15.12 3.55 5.09
C GLU A 125 14.75 4.23 3.76
N GLN A 126 14.00 3.58 2.86
CA GLN A 126 13.67 4.15 1.54
C GLN A 126 12.22 4.62 1.42
N ASP A 127 11.24 3.89 1.94
CA ASP A 127 9.82 4.21 1.77
C ASP A 127 9.21 4.88 3.00
N TYR A 128 8.44 5.94 2.74
CA TYR A 128 7.78 6.79 3.73
C TYR A 128 6.34 7.07 3.33
N GLY A 129 5.49 7.41 4.29
CA GLY A 129 4.16 7.88 3.95
C GLY A 129 3.38 8.52 5.08
N PHE A 130 2.41 9.35 4.68
CA PHE A 130 1.44 9.95 5.57
C PHE A 130 0.03 9.46 5.27
N ALA A 131 -0.73 9.07 6.29
CA ALA A 131 -2.14 8.73 6.18
C ALA A 131 -3.01 9.71 7.00
N PRO A 132 -4.10 10.24 6.43
CA PRO A 132 -4.82 11.38 7.02
C PRO A 132 -5.68 11.05 8.23
N THR A 133 -6.08 9.79 8.41
CA THR A 133 -6.96 9.37 9.51
C THR A 133 -6.49 8.03 10.06
N ALA A 134 -6.84 7.74 11.32
CA ALA A 134 -6.48 6.49 11.98
C ALA A 134 -6.95 5.24 11.23
N ILE A 135 -8.16 5.28 10.63
CA ILE A 135 -8.68 4.13 9.88
C ILE A 135 -7.92 3.93 8.58
N ILE A 136 -7.61 5.00 7.85
CA ILE A 136 -6.84 4.93 6.60
C ILE A 136 -5.40 4.47 6.90
N HIS A 137 -4.80 4.98 7.97
CA HIS A 137 -3.47 4.56 8.42
C HIS A 137 -3.42 3.06 8.72
N LYS A 138 -4.39 2.53 9.47
CA LYS A 138 -4.48 1.08 9.75
C LYS A 138 -4.69 0.25 8.49
N ILE A 139 -5.53 0.70 7.55
CA ILE A 139 -5.73 0.01 6.28
C ILE A 139 -4.43 -0.04 5.48
N ALA A 140 -3.71 1.09 5.38
CA ALA A 140 -2.43 1.14 4.68
C ALA A 140 -1.38 0.24 5.34
N LEU A 141 -1.27 0.28 6.68
CA LEU A 141 -0.34 -0.59 7.41
C LEU A 141 -0.67 -2.07 7.23
N GLU A 142 -1.94 -2.45 7.33
CA GLU A 142 -2.36 -3.84 7.12
C GLU A 142 -2.05 -4.30 5.69
N PHE A 143 -2.22 -3.42 4.70
CA PHE A 143 -1.95 -3.75 3.32
C PHE A 143 -0.45 -3.90 3.02
N ILE A 144 0.38 -2.98 3.54
CA ILE A 144 1.83 -2.99 3.33
C ILE A 144 2.50 -4.08 4.16
N PHE A 145 2.06 -4.28 5.41
CA PHE A 145 2.78 -5.06 6.42
C PHE A 145 2.05 -6.31 6.92
N GLY A 146 0.77 -6.52 6.59
CA GLY A 146 -0.08 -7.53 7.24
C GLY A 146 0.44 -8.97 7.16
N THR A 147 1.36 -9.25 6.23
CA THR A 147 2.00 -10.57 6.04
C THR A 147 3.49 -10.56 6.34
N LEU A 148 4.03 -9.39 6.69
CA LEU A 148 5.44 -9.18 6.94
C LEU A 148 5.78 -9.35 8.42
N PRO A 149 6.97 -9.85 8.76
CA PRO A 149 7.37 -10.05 10.14
C PRO A 149 7.38 -8.74 10.93
N ASP A 150 7.09 -8.82 12.23
CA ASP A 150 7.10 -7.68 13.14
C ASP A 150 8.50 -7.10 13.37
N THR A 151 9.55 -7.76 12.88
CA THR A 151 10.94 -7.28 12.92
C THR A 151 11.18 -6.07 12.02
N ILE A 152 10.30 -5.79 11.05
CA ILE A 152 10.40 -4.62 10.18
C ILE A 152 9.71 -3.43 10.89
N SER A 153 10.36 -2.29 11.00
CA SER A 153 9.76 -1.12 11.64
C SER A 153 8.66 -0.50 10.78
N ARG A 154 7.60 -0.01 11.44
CA ARG A 154 6.50 0.75 10.81
C ARG A 154 6.69 2.27 11.00
N LYS A 155 7.83 2.70 11.55
CA LYS A 155 8.12 4.11 11.95
C LYS A 155 7.95 5.14 10.83
N ASN A 156 8.18 4.76 9.57
CA ASN A 156 8.15 5.67 8.42
C ASN A 156 6.74 5.95 7.89
N PHE A 157 5.73 5.27 8.43
CA PHE A 157 4.34 5.38 7.98
C PHE A 157 3.53 6.05 9.09
N LEU A 158 3.31 7.36 8.97
CA LEU A 158 2.75 8.20 10.02
C LEU A 158 1.28 8.56 9.77
N GLN A 159 0.52 8.70 10.86
CA GLN A 159 -0.85 9.20 10.81
C GLN A 159 -0.88 10.73 10.91
N VAL A 160 -0.83 11.43 9.77
CA VAL A 160 -0.88 12.89 9.69
C VAL A 160 -1.76 13.31 8.50
N ASP A 161 -2.71 14.22 8.73
CA ASP A 161 -3.41 14.90 7.63
C ASP A 161 -2.51 15.99 7.05
N THR A 162 -2.03 15.77 5.83
CA THR A 162 -1.11 16.66 5.12
C THR A 162 -1.83 17.78 4.37
N VAL A 163 -3.17 17.77 4.31
CA VAL A 163 -3.96 18.78 3.58
C VAL A 163 -3.71 20.21 4.08
N PRO A 164 -3.67 20.49 5.40
CA PRO A 164 -3.36 21.85 5.90
C PRO A 164 -1.95 22.30 5.49
N TYR A 165 -0.95 21.43 5.64
CA TYR A 165 0.44 21.75 5.30
C TYR A 165 0.64 21.98 3.80
N THR A 166 -0.11 21.27 2.96
CA THR A 166 -0.09 21.46 1.51
C THR A 166 -0.69 22.83 1.15
N LYS A 167 -1.82 23.20 1.76
CA LYS A 167 -2.48 24.49 1.52
C LYS A 167 -1.61 25.68 1.95
N ASP A 168 -0.86 25.50 3.03
CA ASP A 168 -0.01 26.56 3.59
C ASP A 168 1.40 26.59 2.98
N GLY A 169 1.73 25.67 2.06
CA GLY A 169 3.08 25.57 1.48
C GLY A 169 4.15 25.07 2.45
N ARG A 170 3.75 24.38 3.53
CA ARG A 170 4.61 23.92 4.65
C ARG A 170 4.91 22.42 4.62
N MET A 171 4.80 21.79 3.46
CA MET A 171 5.04 20.35 3.33
C MET A 171 6.48 19.94 3.66
N GLN A 172 7.47 20.74 3.25
CA GLN A 172 8.86 20.44 3.55
C GLN A 172 9.14 20.49 5.06
N GLU A 173 8.61 21.50 5.76
CA GLU A 173 8.74 21.61 7.23
C GLU A 173 8.17 20.38 7.93
N LEU A 174 7.02 19.87 7.46
CA LEU A 174 6.43 18.64 8.01
C LEU A 174 7.35 17.44 7.78
N ILE A 175 7.87 17.28 6.56
CA ILE A 175 8.77 16.18 6.20
C ILE A 175 10.03 16.20 7.08
N ASP A 176 10.69 17.36 7.17
CA ASP A 176 11.92 17.53 7.96
C ASP A 176 11.66 17.25 9.44
N LYS A 177 10.52 17.71 9.97
CA LYS A 177 10.14 17.43 11.37
C LYS A 177 9.82 15.96 11.62
N SER A 178 9.29 15.26 10.62
CA SER A 178 8.86 13.87 10.76
C SER A 178 9.97 12.86 10.51
N PHE A 179 10.88 13.16 9.58
CA PHE A 179 11.85 12.20 9.05
C PHE A 179 13.30 12.74 8.94
N GLY A 180 13.53 14.01 9.24
CA GLY A 180 14.86 14.65 9.19
C GLY A 180 15.65 14.59 10.49
#